data_AF-A0A843RCB8-F1
#
_entry.id   AF-A0A843RCB8-F1
#
_cell.length_a   1.000
_cell.length_b   1.000
_cell.length_c   1.000
_cell.angle_alpha   90.00
_cell.angle_beta   90.00
_cell.angle_gamma   90.00
#
_symmetry.space_group_name_H-M   'P 1'
#
loop_
_entity.id
_entity.type
_entity.pdbx_description
1 polymer ?
#
loop_
_entity_poly.entity_id
_entity_poly.type
_entity_poly.pdbx_seq_one_letter_code
_entity_poly.pdbx_strand_id
1 'polypeptide(L)'
;MYALGRGGSRRSINIWPGFVDGLATLLLVVIFVLMVFMVAQFFLSIALTGKDEALTRLESEINELADLLALERSANTELRVNVEQLSAELQSSLASRESLSSQLAVLAEERESLANQLAALTDERDRLSALITEERQERERLSSRLGSSEESLAAARSELQQSQQALAEKQSELDEARNRLNAAVARLEIEQQRLDEALAAIAAGKAELEDAYATIDADKEKIEAQLAELAILKSLRDDLAERLQASEGEMEEGRRALAEQRELSEEAQLQVTLLNRQLAALRTQLAQLSEALELSEQKNVEQEVQIADLGKRLNVALASKVQELARYRSEFFGRLREILGNRQDIRIVGDRFVFQSELLFASGSATVADEGRPQLARLASTLKGIAADIPGDLEWVLRVDGHTDRAPINTAAFPSNWELSTARAVSVVKFLVEQGIPASRLAATGFGEFQPLDGGGDEIAYRRNRRIEFKLTER
;
A
#
# COMPACT_ATOMS: atom_id res chain seq x y z
N MET A 1 -37.36 -197.22 95.65
CA MET A 1 -36.64 -198.35 96.26
C MET A 1 -35.90 -197.81 97.48
N TYR A 2 -36.17 -198.30 98.70
CA TYR A 2 -35.46 -199.40 99.40
C TYR A 2 -34.01 -199.04 99.79
N ALA A 3 -33.47 -199.28 101.01
CA ALA A 3 -34.01 -199.89 102.24
C ALA A 3 -33.27 -199.31 103.51
N LEU A 4 -33.78 -199.35 104.75
CA LEU A 4 -33.58 -200.36 105.84
C LEU A 4 -32.12 -200.86 106.05
N GLY A 5 -31.59 -201.11 107.27
CA GLY A 5 -32.11 -200.96 108.66
C GLY A 5 -31.35 -201.85 109.70
N ARG A 6 -31.65 -201.72 111.02
CA ARG A 6 -31.05 -202.44 112.20
C ARG A 6 -29.56 -202.15 112.52
N GLY A 7 -29.01 -202.37 113.74
CA GLY A 7 -29.58 -202.71 115.07
C GLY A 7 -28.60 -203.53 115.97
N GLY A 8 -28.55 -203.34 117.30
CA GLY A 8 -27.69 -204.14 118.22
C GLY A 8 -27.58 -203.61 119.67
N SER A 9 -27.09 -204.41 120.64
CA SER A 9 -27.00 -204.05 122.09
C SER A 9 -26.10 -204.98 122.94
N ARG A 10 -25.34 -204.45 123.93
CA ARG A 10 -25.29 -204.90 125.37
C ARG A 10 -24.10 -204.38 126.23
N ARG A 11 -24.41 -203.94 127.47
CA ARG A 11 -23.66 -204.07 128.76
C ARG A 11 -22.27 -203.38 128.92
N SER A 12 -21.82 -202.91 130.11
CA SER A 12 -22.48 -202.72 131.44
C SER A 12 -21.64 -201.95 132.51
N ILE A 13 -22.32 -201.08 133.30
CA ILE A 13 -22.12 -200.76 134.75
C ILE A 13 -20.96 -199.80 135.18
N ASN A 14 -21.24 -199.02 136.26
CA ASN A 14 -20.43 -197.99 136.97
C ASN A 14 -20.11 -196.72 136.15
N ILE A 15 -20.58 -195.48 136.44
CA ILE A 15 -20.94 -194.72 137.67
C ILE A 15 -19.74 -194.10 138.42
N TRP A 16 -19.21 -192.96 137.92
CA TRP A 16 -19.08 -191.68 138.66
C TRP A 16 -18.92 -190.50 137.63
N PRO A 17 -18.55 -189.23 137.96
CA PRO A 17 -19.36 -188.05 137.63
C PRO A 17 -18.84 -187.22 136.44
N GLY A 18 -19.64 -186.27 135.95
CA GLY A 18 -19.28 -185.37 134.84
C GLY A 18 -19.69 -183.90 135.08
N PHE A 19 -18.84 -182.98 134.61
CA PHE A 19 -19.06 -181.51 134.68
C PHE A 19 -18.43 -180.74 133.50
N VAL A 20 -17.96 -181.43 132.45
CA VAL A 20 -17.04 -180.88 131.43
C VAL A 20 -17.73 -180.31 130.19
N ASP A 21 -18.97 -180.73 129.91
CA ASP A 21 -19.62 -180.56 128.59
C ASP A 21 -20.13 -179.12 128.28
N GLY A 22 -19.87 -178.16 129.16
CA GLY A 22 -20.33 -176.77 129.01
C GLY A 22 -19.38 -175.83 128.24
N LEU A 23 -18.10 -176.21 128.04
CA LEU A 23 -17.08 -175.29 127.51
C LEU A 23 -16.92 -175.31 125.98
N ALA A 24 -17.16 -176.46 125.33
CA ALA A 24 -16.87 -176.63 123.90
C ALA A 24 -17.86 -175.85 122.99
N THR A 25 -19.13 -175.80 123.37
CA THR A 25 -20.20 -175.11 122.62
C THR A 25 -20.00 -173.60 122.57
N LEU A 26 -19.54 -173.00 123.68
CA LEU A 26 -19.32 -171.55 123.80
C LEU A 26 -18.23 -171.06 122.83
N LEU A 27 -17.16 -171.84 122.67
CA LEU A 27 -16.03 -171.51 121.77
C LEU A 27 -16.46 -171.51 120.29
N LEU A 28 -17.30 -172.46 119.87
CA LEU A 28 -17.81 -172.55 118.50
C LEU A 28 -18.69 -171.34 118.13
N VAL A 29 -19.54 -170.87 119.06
CA VAL A 29 -20.36 -169.67 118.86
C VAL A 29 -19.48 -168.42 118.69
N VAL A 30 -18.41 -168.26 119.48
CA VAL A 30 -17.50 -167.12 119.37
C VAL A 30 -16.78 -167.08 118.02
N ILE A 31 -16.32 -168.23 117.50
CA ILE A 31 -15.70 -168.30 116.17
C ILE A 31 -16.70 -167.94 115.06
N PHE A 32 -17.95 -168.45 115.14
CA PHE A 32 -18.98 -168.13 114.17
C PHE A 32 -19.31 -166.63 114.15
N VAL A 33 -19.48 -166.01 115.31
CA VAL A 33 -19.73 -164.56 115.43
C VAL A 33 -18.55 -163.74 114.88
N LEU A 34 -17.31 -164.12 115.18
CA LEU A 34 -16.12 -163.47 114.62
C LEU A 34 -16.03 -163.61 113.10
N MET A 35 -16.38 -164.77 112.54
CA MET A 35 -16.34 -164.99 111.09
C MET A 35 -17.42 -164.15 110.37
N VAL A 36 -18.64 -164.12 110.90
CA VAL A 36 -19.72 -163.25 110.38
C VAL A 36 -19.34 -161.77 110.48
N PHE A 37 -18.74 -161.35 111.60
CA PHE A 37 -18.25 -159.99 111.79
C PHE A 37 -17.11 -159.65 110.80
N MET A 38 -16.14 -160.53 110.59
CA MET A 38 -15.05 -160.30 109.63
C MET A 38 -15.54 -160.20 108.19
N VAL A 39 -16.53 -161.03 107.80
CA VAL A 39 -17.18 -160.94 106.48
C VAL A 39 -17.97 -159.62 106.36
N ALA A 40 -18.71 -159.21 107.39
CA ALA A 40 -19.41 -157.94 107.41
C ALA A 40 -18.44 -156.74 107.33
N GLN A 41 -17.31 -156.77 108.02
CA GLN A 41 -16.25 -155.75 107.95
C GLN A 41 -15.59 -155.71 106.57
N PHE A 42 -15.37 -156.87 105.92
CA PHE A 42 -14.83 -156.92 104.56
C PHE A 42 -15.78 -156.30 103.53
N PHE A 43 -17.08 -156.66 103.57
CA PHE A 43 -18.09 -156.03 102.71
C PHE A 43 -18.30 -154.55 103.02
N LEU A 44 -18.25 -154.15 104.30
CA LEU A 44 -18.32 -152.73 104.70
C LEU A 44 -17.11 -151.95 104.21
N SER A 45 -15.90 -152.53 104.26
CA SER A 45 -14.68 -151.93 103.70
C SER A 45 -14.80 -151.73 102.19
N ILE A 46 -15.23 -152.74 101.43
CA ILE A 46 -15.47 -152.62 99.98
C ILE A 46 -16.53 -151.55 99.68
N ALA A 47 -17.63 -151.52 100.45
CA ALA A 47 -18.70 -150.54 100.27
C ALA A 47 -18.28 -149.11 100.64
N LEU A 48 -17.39 -148.93 101.62
CA LEU A 48 -16.79 -147.64 101.96
C LEU A 48 -15.78 -147.22 100.89
N THR A 49 -14.77 -148.04 100.59
CA THR A 49 -13.75 -147.70 99.58
C THR A 49 -14.35 -147.41 98.21
N GLY A 50 -15.35 -148.19 97.75
CA GLY A 50 -16.05 -147.92 96.49
C GLY A 50 -16.93 -146.66 96.53
N LYS A 51 -17.45 -146.28 97.71
CA LYS A 51 -18.15 -145.01 97.90
C LYS A 51 -17.17 -143.83 97.95
N ASP A 52 -16.02 -143.99 98.58
CA ASP A 52 -15.00 -142.96 98.71
C ASP A 52 -14.29 -142.71 97.36
N GLU A 53 -14.09 -143.76 96.56
CA GLU A 53 -13.65 -143.68 95.16
C GLU A 53 -14.70 -142.98 94.27
N ALA A 54 -15.98 -143.33 94.43
CA ALA A 54 -17.08 -142.65 93.73
C ALA A 54 -17.24 -141.17 94.16
N LEU A 55 -17.00 -140.84 95.43
CA LEU A 55 -16.99 -139.46 95.94
C LEU A 55 -15.79 -138.69 95.40
N THR A 56 -14.59 -139.25 95.41
CA THR A 56 -13.37 -138.63 94.87
C THR A 56 -13.51 -138.37 93.37
N ARG A 57 -14.14 -139.31 92.65
CA ARG A 57 -14.48 -139.14 91.24
C ARG A 57 -15.52 -138.03 91.03
N LEU A 58 -16.60 -138.02 91.80
CA LEU A 58 -17.64 -136.98 91.69
C LEU A 58 -17.09 -135.59 92.07
N GLU A 59 -16.19 -135.51 93.04
CA GLU A 59 -15.47 -134.30 93.43
C GLU A 59 -14.53 -133.83 92.30
N SER A 60 -13.84 -134.75 91.63
CA SER A 60 -13.07 -134.45 90.40
C SER A 60 -13.96 -133.95 89.26
N GLU A 61 -15.10 -134.60 88.99
CA GLU A 61 -16.04 -134.19 87.93
C GLU A 61 -16.71 -132.84 88.27
N ILE A 62 -16.99 -132.55 89.56
CA ILE A 62 -17.48 -131.24 90.04
C ILE A 62 -16.41 -130.16 89.90
N ASN A 63 -15.15 -130.46 90.21
CA ASN A 63 -14.04 -129.50 90.06
C ASN A 63 -13.77 -129.22 88.57
N GLU A 64 -13.76 -130.23 87.70
CA GLU A 64 -13.64 -130.06 86.25
C GLU A 64 -14.79 -129.21 85.68
N LEU A 65 -16.04 -129.46 86.11
CA LEU A 65 -17.18 -128.62 85.73
C LEU A 65 -17.11 -127.20 86.31
N ALA A 66 -16.54 -127.01 87.49
CA ALA A 66 -16.31 -125.69 88.08
C ALA A 66 -15.24 -124.90 87.33
N ASP A 67 -14.13 -125.55 86.93
CA ASP A 67 -13.07 -124.96 86.11
C ASP A 67 -13.58 -124.63 84.69
N LEU A 68 -14.35 -125.52 84.06
CA LEU A 68 -15.00 -125.26 82.77
C LEU A 68 -16.01 -124.10 82.85
N LEU A 69 -16.78 -124.01 83.94
CA LEU A 69 -17.71 -122.90 84.17
C LEU A 69 -16.99 -121.59 84.49
N ALA A 70 -15.84 -121.64 85.18
CA ALA A 70 -14.99 -120.49 85.40
C ALA A 70 -14.37 -119.99 84.08
N LEU A 71 -13.93 -120.91 83.21
CA LEU A 71 -13.38 -120.60 81.89
C LEU A 71 -14.45 -120.05 80.93
N GLU A 72 -15.66 -120.62 80.89
CA GLU A 72 -16.79 -120.07 80.13
C GLU A 72 -17.11 -118.65 80.61
N ARG A 73 -17.27 -118.44 81.92
CA ARG A 73 -17.53 -117.12 82.50
C ARG A 73 -16.42 -116.12 82.15
N SER A 74 -15.16 -116.54 82.22
CA SER A 74 -14.01 -115.70 81.85
C SER A 74 -14.08 -115.30 80.37
N ALA A 75 -14.29 -116.25 79.47
CA ALA A 75 -14.45 -116.00 78.03
C ALA A 75 -15.68 -115.14 77.73
N ASN A 76 -16.79 -115.29 78.47
CA ASN A 76 -17.99 -114.48 78.35
C ASN A 76 -17.75 -113.03 78.83
N THR A 77 -16.97 -112.83 79.90
CA THR A 77 -16.52 -111.49 80.32
C THR A 77 -15.54 -110.86 79.34
N GLU A 78 -14.61 -111.63 78.78
CA GLU A 78 -13.67 -111.16 77.76
C GLU A 78 -14.41 -110.76 76.46
N LEU A 79 -15.36 -111.58 76.00
CA LEU A 79 -16.22 -111.26 74.86
C LEU A 79 -17.05 -109.99 75.10
N ARG A 80 -17.57 -109.76 76.32
CA ARG A 80 -18.26 -108.51 76.66
C ARG A 80 -17.33 -107.30 76.59
N VAL A 81 -16.14 -107.37 77.18
CA VAL A 81 -15.14 -106.30 77.11
C VAL A 81 -14.73 -106.02 75.66
N ASN A 82 -14.52 -107.06 74.85
CA ASN A 82 -14.20 -106.93 73.43
C ASN A 82 -15.36 -106.29 72.63
N VAL A 83 -16.61 -106.63 72.92
CA VAL A 83 -17.79 -106.00 72.28
C VAL A 83 -17.98 -104.55 72.73
N GLU A 84 -17.75 -104.23 74.00
CA GLU A 84 -17.77 -102.85 74.53
C GLU A 84 -16.66 -102.00 73.90
N GLN A 85 -15.44 -102.54 73.77
CA GLN A 85 -14.31 -101.89 73.10
C GLN A 85 -14.57 -101.67 71.61
N LEU A 86 -15.04 -102.69 70.87
CA LEU A 86 -15.38 -102.57 69.45
C LEU A 86 -16.54 -101.59 69.21
N SER A 87 -17.51 -101.52 70.13
CA SER A 87 -18.60 -100.55 70.09
C SER A 87 -18.08 -99.11 70.28
N ALA A 88 -17.19 -98.89 71.25
CA ALA A 88 -16.56 -97.59 71.49
C ALA A 88 -15.65 -97.16 70.33
N GLU A 89 -14.88 -98.08 69.75
CA GLU A 89 -14.03 -97.84 68.59
C GLU A 89 -14.87 -97.53 67.33
N LEU A 90 -15.98 -98.24 67.11
CA LEU A 90 -16.93 -97.94 66.04
C LEU A 90 -17.59 -96.56 66.23
N GLN A 91 -18.00 -96.20 67.44
CA GLN A 91 -18.54 -94.87 67.74
C GLN A 91 -17.49 -93.76 67.48
N SER A 92 -16.25 -93.96 67.91
CA SER A 92 -15.13 -93.06 67.64
C SER A 92 -14.85 -92.90 66.14
N SER A 93 -14.90 -94.01 65.39
CA SER A 93 -14.75 -94.03 63.93
C SER A 93 -15.89 -93.29 63.22
N LEU A 94 -17.14 -93.47 63.67
CA LEU A 94 -18.31 -92.77 63.14
C LEU A 94 -18.25 -91.26 63.40
N ALA A 95 -17.91 -90.84 64.63
CA ALA A 95 -17.73 -89.42 64.97
C ALA A 95 -16.57 -88.79 64.18
N SER A 96 -15.47 -89.53 63.98
CA SER A 96 -14.35 -89.10 63.13
C SER A 96 -14.77 -88.94 61.67
N ARG A 97 -15.57 -89.87 61.14
CA ARG A 97 -16.14 -89.79 59.78
C ARG A 97 -17.11 -88.63 59.63
N GLU A 98 -17.94 -88.34 60.61
CA GLU A 98 -18.87 -87.21 60.61
C GLU A 98 -18.11 -85.87 60.65
N SER A 99 -17.10 -85.76 61.51
CA SER A 99 -16.19 -84.60 61.55
C SER A 99 -15.47 -84.37 60.21
N LEU A 100 -14.91 -85.43 59.60
CA LEU A 100 -14.28 -85.36 58.28
C LEU A 100 -15.30 -85.00 57.17
N SER A 101 -16.53 -85.52 57.24
CA SER A 101 -17.59 -85.18 56.29
C SER A 101 -18.01 -83.70 56.40
N SER A 102 -18.02 -83.15 57.60
CA SER A 102 -18.27 -81.72 57.85
C SER A 102 -17.13 -80.85 57.31
N GLN A 103 -15.87 -81.21 57.59
CA GLN A 103 -14.69 -80.54 57.04
C GLN A 103 -14.66 -80.55 55.51
N LEU A 104 -15.02 -81.69 54.88
CA LEU A 104 -15.11 -81.81 53.43
C LEU A 104 -16.25 -80.95 52.83
N ALA A 105 -17.35 -80.74 53.54
CA ALA A 105 -18.42 -79.85 53.10
C ALA A 105 -17.97 -78.38 53.13
N VAL A 106 -17.33 -77.93 54.22
CA VAL A 106 -16.76 -76.57 54.32
C VAL A 106 -15.70 -76.33 53.25
N LEU A 107 -14.77 -77.27 53.05
CA LEU A 107 -13.74 -77.17 51.99
C LEU A 107 -14.33 -77.18 50.57
N ALA A 108 -15.51 -77.80 50.36
CA ALA A 108 -16.20 -77.72 49.07
C ALA A 108 -16.83 -76.34 48.84
N GLU A 109 -17.45 -75.76 49.86
CA GLU A 109 -18.04 -74.40 49.82
C GLU A 109 -16.95 -73.31 49.67
N GLU A 110 -15.83 -73.43 50.40
CA GLU A 110 -14.65 -72.57 50.21
C GLU A 110 -14.09 -72.68 48.78
N ARG A 111 -13.98 -73.91 48.24
CA ARG A 111 -13.51 -74.13 46.86
C ARG A 111 -14.47 -73.54 45.82
N GLU A 112 -15.78 -73.61 46.03
CA GLU A 112 -16.77 -73.01 45.14
C GLU A 112 -16.72 -71.47 45.20
N SER A 113 -16.62 -70.90 46.41
CA SER A 113 -16.40 -69.46 46.62
C SER A 113 -15.14 -68.96 45.92
N LEU A 114 -14.00 -69.67 46.07
CA LEU A 114 -12.75 -69.35 45.39
C LEU A 114 -12.84 -69.50 43.87
N ALA A 115 -13.55 -70.50 43.36
CA ALA A 115 -13.78 -70.66 41.92
C ALA A 115 -14.61 -69.50 41.33
N ASN A 116 -15.64 -69.05 42.04
CA ASN A 116 -16.47 -67.91 41.66
C ASN A 116 -15.68 -66.59 41.70
N GLN A 117 -14.82 -66.39 42.71
CA GLN A 117 -13.91 -65.24 42.78
C GLN A 117 -12.90 -65.25 41.61
N LEU A 118 -12.33 -66.40 41.29
CA LEU A 118 -11.35 -66.55 40.20
C LEU A 118 -12.01 -66.32 38.83
N ALA A 119 -13.27 -66.74 38.64
CA ALA A 119 -14.06 -66.41 37.46
C ALA A 119 -14.30 -64.89 37.35
N ALA A 120 -14.73 -64.22 38.44
CA ALA A 120 -14.93 -62.77 38.44
C ALA A 120 -13.65 -61.97 38.12
N LEU A 121 -12.50 -62.38 38.67
CA LEU A 121 -11.19 -61.79 38.36
C LEU A 121 -10.73 -62.06 36.93
N THR A 122 -11.15 -63.18 36.33
CA THR A 122 -10.91 -63.51 34.92
C THR A 122 -11.71 -62.59 34.00
N ASP A 123 -12.99 -62.39 34.31
CA ASP A 123 -13.88 -61.43 33.65
C ASP A 123 -13.34 -59.99 33.73
N GLU A 124 -12.87 -59.57 34.90
CA GLU A 124 -12.29 -58.24 35.11
C GLU A 124 -10.98 -58.05 34.33
N ARG A 125 -10.07 -59.04 34.38
CA ARG A 125 -8.84 -59.07 33.56
C ARG A 125 -9.16 -58.89 32.08
N ASP A 126 -10.17 -59.61 31.58
CA ASP A 126 -10.48 -59.59 30.14
C ASP A 126 -11.11 -58.27 29.71
N ARG A 127 -11.99 -57.67 30.54
CA ARG A 127 -12.49 -56.31 30.33
C ARG A 127 -11.36 -55.27 30.34
N LEU A 128 -10.42 -55.36 31.27
CA LEU A 128 -9.25 -54.48 31.31
C LEU A 128 -8.33 -54.68 30.09
N SER A 129 -8.17 -55.92 29.61
CA SER A 129 -7.39 -56.21 28.40
C SER A 129 -8.01 -55.62 27.13
N ALA A 130 -9.34 -55.61 27.04
CA ALA A 130 -10.08 -54.98 25.95
C ALA A 130 -9.91 -53.44 25.98
N LEU A 131 -10.10 -52.82 27.14
CA LEU A 131 -9.90 -51.37 27.33
C LEU A 131 -8.46 -50.93 27.02
N ILE A 132 -7.45 -51.70 27.44
CA ILE A 132 -6.03 -51.45 27.10
C ILE A 132 -5.78 -51.57 25.59
N THR A 133 -6.53 -52.44 24.89
CA THR A 133 -6.42 -52.60 23.44
C THR A 133 -7.09 -51.44 22.69
N GLU A 134 -8.25 -50.98 23.15
CA GLU A 134 -8.95 -49.80 22.62
C GLU A 134 -8.11 -48.52 22.82
N GLU A 135 -7.59 -48.29 24.02
CA GLU A 135 -6.64 -47.19 24.33
C GLU A 135 -5.39 -47.21 23.44
N ARG A 136 -4.84 -48.40 23.13
CA ARG A 136 -3.71 -48.53 22.20
C ARG A 136 -4.10 -48.13 20.78
N GLN A 137 -5.24 -48.60 20.28
CA GLN A 137 -5.74 -48.24 18.95
C GLN A 137 -6.02 -46.74 18.82
N GLU A 138 -6.61 -46.11 19.84
CA GLU A 138 -6.89 -44.67 19.78
C GLU A 138 -5.60 -43.84 19.87
N ARG A 139 -4.61 -44.25 20.69
CA ARG A 139 -3.27 -43.63 20.70
C ARG A 139 -2.56 -43.78 19.36
N GLU A 140 -2.69 -44.92 18.68
CA GLU A 140 -2.14 -45.15 17.35
C GLU A 140 -2.80 -44.24 16.31
N ARG A 141 -4.15 -44.15 16.28
CA ARG A 141 -4.90 -43.20 15.44
C ARG A 141 -4.48 -41.75 15.70
N LEU A 142 -4.37 -41.34 16.96
CA LEU A 142 -3.97 -39.99 17.36
C LEU A 142 -2.52 -39.69 16.95
N SER A 143 -1.61 -40.67 17.06
CA SER A 143 -0.23 -40.58 16.58
C SER A 143 -0.17 -40.40 15.06
N SER A 144 -0.91 -41.22 14.29
CA SER A 144 -1.00 -41.07 12.83
C SER A 144 -1.58 -39.71 12.42
N ARG A 145 -2.62 -39.23 13.12
CA ARG A 145 -3.20 -37.90 12.88
C ARG A 145 -2.20 -36.78 13.19
N LEU A 146 -1.46 -36.88 14.29
CA LEU A 146 -0.43 -35.91 14.66
C LEU A 146 0.66 -35.85 13.57
N GLY A 147 1.21 -37.01 13.16
CA GLY A 147 2.21 -37.07 12.09
C GLY A 147 1.72 -36.44 10.78
N SER A 148 0.49 -36.75 10.34
CA SER A 148 -0.08 -36.13 9.13
C SER A 148 -0.28 -34.61 9.26
N SER A 149 -0.53 -34.09 10.47
CA SER A 149 -0.63 -32.65 10.73
C SER A 149 0.74 -31.98 10.83
N GLU A 150 1.76 -32.66 11.33
CA GLU A 150 3.15 -32.17 11.37
C GLU A 150 3.75 -32.11 9.95
N GLU A 151 3.50 -33.11 9.11
CA GLU A 151 3.85 -33.12 7.69
C GLU A 151 3.14 -31.99 6.93
N SER A 152 1.84 -31.81 7.15
CA SER A 152 1.06 -30.69 6.59
C SER A 152 1.61 -29.32 7.03
N LEU A 153 2.02 -29.18 8.30
CA LEU A 153 2.67 -27.97 8.83
C LEU A 153 4.06 -27.74 8.24
N ALA A 154 4.83 -28.80 7.96
CA ALA A 154 6.12 -28.69 7.31
C ALA A 154 5.98 -28.24 5.85
N ALA A 155 5.01 -28.80 5.11
CA ALA A 155 4.67 -28.37 3.76
C ALA A 155 4.26 -26.89 3.71
N ALA A 156 3.29 -26.48 4.53
CA ALA A 156 2.82 -25.09 4.59
C ALA A 156 3.93 -24.09 4.98
N ARG A 157 4.89 -24.49 5.84
CA ARG A 157 6.08 -23.68 6.16
C ARG A 157 7.04 -23.54 4.96
N SER A 158 7.22 -24.61 4.19
CA SER A 158 8.04 -24.58 2.97
C SER A 158 7.42 -23.67 1.90
N GLU A 159 6.11 -23.78 1.67
CA GLU A 159 5.37 -22.89 0.76
C GLU A 159 5.43 -21.42 1.20
N LEU A 160 5.27 -21.15 2.50
CA LEU A 160 5.40 -19.80 3.05
C LEU A 160 6.83 -19.23 2.84
N GLN A 161 7.87 -20.03 3.06
CA GLN A 161 9.26 -19.62 2.84
C GLN A 161 9.53 -19.33 1.35
N GLN A 162 9.03 -20.17 0.43
CA GLN A 162 9.12 -19.93 -1.01
C GLN A 162 8.38 -18.66 -1.44
N SER A 163 7.19 -18.43 -0.90
CA SER A 163 6.41 -17.20 -1.15
C SER A 163 7.10 -15.94 -0.62
N GLN A 164 7.75 -16.02 0.55
CA GLN A 164 8.56 -14.93 1.11
C GLN A 164 9.80 -14.63 0.26
N GLN A 165 10.49 -15.66 -0.24
CA GLN A 165 11.63 -15.48 -1.15
C GLN A 165 11.18 -14.83 -2.47
N ALA A 166 10.13 -15.35 -3.11
CA ALA A 166 9.59 -14.79 -4.35
C ALA A 166 9.11 -13.33 -4.17
N LEU A 167 8.57 -12.98 -3.01
CA LEU A 167 8.22 -11.59 -2.68
C LEU A 167 9.46 -10.69 -2.56
N ALA A 168 10.54 -11.17 -1.93
CA ALA A 168 11.79 -10.43 -1.81
C ALA A 168 12.47 -10.22 -3.19
N GLU A 169 12.47 -11.25 -4.05
CA GLU A 169 12.93 -11.15 -5.44
C GLU A 169 12.13 -10.10 -6.22
N LYS A 170 10.80 -10.08 -6.09
CA LYS A 170 9.93 -9.08 -6.73
C LYS A 170 10.08 -7.67 -6.16
N GLN A 171 10.44 -7.53 -4.88
CA GLN A 171 10.82 -6.22 -4.32
C GLN A 171 12.14 -5.72 -4.91
N SER A 172 13.14 -6.60 -5.08
CA SER A 172 14.40 -6.23 -5.74
C SER A 172 14.21 -5.84 -7.20
N GLU A 173 13.38 -6.56 -7.95
CA GLU A 173 13.00 -6.19 -9.33
C GLU A 173 12.32 -4.82 -9.39
N LEU A 174 11.44 -4.51 -8.43
CA LEU A 174 10.71 -3.24 -8.36
C LEU A 174 11.65 -2.07 -8.06
N ASP A 175 12.61 -2.24 -7.14
CA ASP A 175 13.56 -1.19 -6.78
C ASP A 175 14.63 -0.99 -7.88
N GLU A 176 15.03 -2.05 -8.59
CA GLU A 176 15.76 -1.90 -9.85
C GLU A 176 14.96 -1.12 -10.91
N ALA A 177 13.67 -1.44 -11.10
CA ALA A 177 12.82 -0.72 -12.05
C ALA A 177 12.65 0.77 -11.68
N ARG A 178 12.50 1.08 -10.39
CA ARG A 178 12.49 2.46 -9.86
C ARG A 178 13.80 3.18 -10.13
N ASN A 179 14.94 2.54 -9.87
CA ASN A 179 16.25 3.14 -10.12
C ASN A 179 16.50 3.39 -11.61
N ARG A 180 16.08 2.47 -12.49
CA ARG A 180 16.10 2.65 -13.96
C ARG A 180 15.19 3.80 -14.40
N LEU A 181 13.99 3.93 -13.82
CA LEU A 181 13.06 5.03 -14.10
C LEU A 181 13.63 6.38 -13.66
N ASN A 182 14.14 6.50 -12.44
CA ASN A 182 14.74 7.72 -11.92
C ASN A 182 15.94 8.16 -12.79
N ALA A 183 16.78 7.21 -13.21
CA ALA A 183 17.89 7.47 -14.13
C ALA A 183 17.44 7.86 -15.55
N ALA A 184 16.22 7.48 -15.97
CA ALA A 184 15.63 7.93 -17.23
C ALA A 184 15.04 9.35 -17.10
N VAL A 185 14.37 9.66 -15.99
CA VAL A 185 13.86 11.01 -15.69
C VAL A 185 15.00 12.02 -15.66
N ALA A 186 16.08 11.75 -14.92
CA ALA A 186 17.25 12.63 -14.85
C ALA A 186 17.92 12.87 -16.21
N ARG A 187 17.83 11.92 -17.16
CA ARG A 187 18.29 12.13 -18.55
C ARG A 187 17.35 13.04 -19.34
N LEU A 188 16.04 12.89 -19.16
CA LEU A 188 15.04 13.75 -19.81
C LEU A 188 15.11 15.19 -19.30
N GLU A 189 15.37 15.40 -18.01
CA GLU A 189 15.61 16.72 -17.42
C GLU A 189 16.84 17.40 -18.05
N ILE A 190 17.95 16.67 -18.23
CA ILE A 190 19.16 17.17 -18.90
C ILE A 190 18.91 17.49 -20.38
N GLU A 191 18.15 16.66 -21.10
CA GLU A 191 17.80 16.92 -22.50
C GLU A 191 16.79 18.07 -22.65
N GLN A 192 15.88 18.27 -21.68
CA GLN A 192 15.02 19.46 -21.64
C GLN A 192 15.84 20.74 -21.41
N GLN A 193 16.75 20.75 -20.45
CA GLN A 193 17.62 21.91 -20.22
C GLN A 193 18.45 22.24 -21.48
N ARG A 194 18.99 21.23 -22.17
CA ARG A 194 19.70 21.40 -23.46
C ARG A 194 18.81 21.97 -24.55
N LEU A 195 17.53 21.56 -24.61
CA LEU A 195 16.57 22.09 -25.56
C LEU A 195 16.23 23.54 -25.26
N ASP A 196 16.04 23.91 -24.00
CA ASP A 196 15.78 25.30 -23.58
C ASP A 196 16.99 26.20 -23.83
N GLU A 197 18.22 25.73 -23.56
CA GLU A 197 19.47 26.42 -23.91
C GLU A 197 19.61 26.61 -25.43
N ALA A 198 19.26 25.60 -26.24
CA ALA A 198 19.26 25.70 -27.69
C ALA A 198 18.18 26.65 -28.24
N LEU A 199 16.98 26.65 -27.66
CA LEU A 199 15.90 27.58 -28.01
C LEU A 199 16.27 29.03 -27.66
N ALA A 200 16.91 29.25 -26.51
CA ALA A 200 17.43 30.56 -26.12
C ALA A 200 18.53 31.05 -27.09
N ALA A 201 19.45 30.17 -27.51
CA ALA A 201 20.47 30.49 -28.50
C ALA A 201 19.87 30.83 -29.89
N ILE A 202 18.84 30.10 -30.32
CA ILE A 202 18.10 30.38 -31.57
C ILE A 202 17.37 31.73 -31.47
N ALA A 203 16.76 32.04 -30.32
CA ALA A 203 16.09 33.32 -30.11
C ALA A 203 17.08 34.50 -30.11
N ALA A 204 18.26 34.35 -29.51
CA ALA A 204 19.32 35.34 -29.55
C ALA A 204 19.84 35.57 -30.97
N GLY A 205 20.19 34.50 -31.70
CA GLY A 205 20.65 34.60 -33.09
C GLY A 205 19.59 35.16 -34.06
N LYS A 206 18.30 34.97 -33.75
CA LYS A 206 17.20 35.65 -34.47
C LYS A 206 17.19 37.16 -34.20
N ALA A 207 17.37 37.59 -32.95
CA ALA A 207 17.42 39.01 -32.61
C ALA A 207 18.65 39.71 -33.24
N GLU A 208 19.83 39.07 -33.19
CA GLU A 208 21.04 39.56 -33.87
C GLU A 208 20.81 39.71 -35.40
N LEU A 209 20.06 38.80 -36.01
CA LEU A 209 19.71 38.86 -37.43
C LEU A 209 18.68 39.97 -37.73
N GLU A 210 17.70 40.21 -36.84
CA GLU A 210 16.74 41.31 -36.98
C GLU A 210 17.41 42.69 -36.83
N ASP A 211 18.34 42.84 -35.87
CA ASP A 211 19.18 44.05 -35.73
C ASP A 211 20.10 44.25 -36.95
N ALA A 212 20.66 43.17 -37.51
CA ALA A 212 21.46 43.23 -38.73
C ALA A 212 20.62 43.67 -39.94
N TYR A 213 19.39 43.16 -40.11
CA TYR A 213 18.49 43.62 -41.16
C TYR A 213 18.10 45.09 -41.00
N ALA A 214 17.75 45.53 -39.78
CA ALA A 214 17.45 46.94 -39.50
C ALA A 214 18.65 47.86 -39.81
N THR A 215 19.88 47.40 -39.54
CA THR A 215 21.11 48.12 -39.90
C THR A 215 21.28 48.21 -41.42
N ILE A 216 21.04 47.12 -42.15
CA ILE A 216 21.13 47.06 -43.62
C ILE A 216 20.10 47.99 -44.27
N ASP A 217 18.86 48.03 -43.79
CA ASP A 217 17.83 48.93 -44.32
C ASP A 217 18.18 50.41 -44.02
N ALA A 218 18.72 50.74 -42.85
CA ALA A 218 19.17 52.09 -42.53
C ALA A 218 20.38 52.55 -43.38
N ASP A 219 21.37 51.69 -43.62
CA ASP A 219 22.48 52.01 -44.54
C ASP A 219 22.01 52.08 -46.00
N LYS A 220 20.98 51.31 -46.38
CA LYS A 220 20.33 51.41 -47.71
C LYS A 220 19.63 52.76 -47.88
N GLU A 221 18.78 53.20 -46.94
CA GLU A 221 18.14 54.53 -47.01
C GLU A 221 19.17 55.66 -47.13
N LYS A 222 20.27 55.54 -46.41
CA LYS A 222 21.40 56.47 -46.44
C LYS A 222 22.16 56.45 -47.77
N ILE A 223 22.32 55.29 -48.40
CA ILE A 223 22.87 55.17 -49.76
C ILE A 223 21.90 55.77 -50.80
N GLU A 224 20.60 55.54 -50.68
CA GLU A 224 19.58 56.13 -51.57
C GLU A 224 19.56 57.67 -51.44
N ALA A 225 19.68 58.21 -50.22
CA ALA A 225 19.84 59.64 -49.99
C ALA A 225 21.15 60.22 -50.60
N GLN A 226 22.28 59.52 -50.45
CA GLN A 226 23.55 59.91 -51.07
C GLN A 226 23.50 59.86 -52.61
N LEU A 227 22.80 58.89 -53.19
CA LEU A 227 22.58 58.81 -54.64
C LEU A 227 21.69 59.95 -55.14
N ALA A 228 20.67 60.37 -54.37
CA ALA A 228 19.86 61.54 -54.68
C ALA A 228 20.68 62.84 -54.59
N GLU A 229 21.52 63.02 -53.57
CA GLU A 229 22.44 64.16 -53.45
C GLU A 229 23.44 64.20 -54.62
N LEU A 230 24.04 63.06 -54.99
CA LEU A 230 24.92 62.94 -56.15
C LEU A 230 24.19 63.25 -57.47
N ALA A 231 22.92 62.90 -57.61
CA ALA A 231 22.11 63.27 -58.78
C ALA A 231 21.86 64.78 -58.85
N ILE A 232 21.56 65.42 -57.71
CA ILE A 232 21.42 66.89 -57.61
C ILE A 232 22.76 67.56 -57.96
N LEU A 233 23.86 67.16 -57.33
CA LEU A 233 25.21 67.69 -57.60
C LEU A 233 25.62 67.51 -59.07
N LYS A 234 25.28 66.37 -59.68
CA LYS A 234 25.48 66.16 -61.13
C LYS A 234 24.66 67.14 -61.96
N SER A 235 23.37 67.32 -61.66
CA SER A 235 22.53 68.28 -62.40
C SER A 235 23.01 69.73 -62.26
N LEU A 236 23.48 70.12 -61.07
CA LEU A 236 24.07 71.43 -60.81
C LEU A 236 25.40 71.63 -61.57
N ARG A 237 26.25 70.59 -61.61
CA ARG A 237 27.47 70.59 -62.44
C ARG A 237 27.14 70.76 -63.92
N ASP A 238 26.11 70.08 -64.40
CA ASP A 238 25.74 70.10 -65.82
C ASP A 238 25.13 71.47 -66.22
N ASP A 239 24.29 72.08 -65.36
CA ASP A 239 23.84 73.49 -65.48
C ASP A 239 25.00 74.50 -65.40
N LEU A 240 25.95 74.31 -64.47
CA LEU A 240 27.14 75.17 -64.39
C LEU A 240 28.05 75.04 -65.61
N ALA A 241 28.14 73.86 -66.24
CA ALA A 241 28.88 73.66 -67.48
C ALA A 241 28.20 74.35 -68.67
N GLU A 242 26.86 74.27 -68.77
CA GLU A 242 26.09 74.99 -69.80
C GLU A 242 26.22 76.51 -69.64
N ARG A 243 26.15 77.04 -68.41
CA ARG A 243 26.39 78.47 -68.11
C ARG A 243 27.82 78.90 -68.41
N LEU A 244 28.82 78.05 -68.12
CA LEU A 244 30.21 78.35 -68.45
C LEU A 244 30.38 78.44 -69.97
N GLN A 245 29.86 77.47 -70.72
CA GLN A 245 29.89 77.47 -72.19
C GLN A 245 29.14 78.68 -72.78
N ALA A 246 28.02 79.10 -72.19
CA ALA A 246 27.31 80.31 -72.59
C ALA A 246 28.16 81.57 -72.33
N SER A 247 28.79 81.69 -71.16
CA SER A 247 29.65 82.83 -70.82
C SER A 247 30.95 82.86 -71.63
N GLU A 248 31.51 81.71 -72.00
CA GLU A 248 32.61 81.62 -72.98
C GLU A 248 32.16 82.09 -74.38
N GLY A 249 30.91 81.80 -74.77
CA GLY A 249 30.27 82.36 -75.96
C GLY A 249 30.14 83.88 -75.91
N GLU A 250 29.57 84.43 -74.83
CA GLU A 250 29.46 85.89 -74.61
C GLU A 250 30.85 86.57 -74.59
N MET A 251 31.87 85.91 -74.03
CA MET A 251 33.25 86.39 -74.04
C MET A 251 33.86 86.41 -75.44
N GLU A 252 33.58 85.42 -76.29
CA GLU A 252 34.03 85.40 -77.69
C GLU A 252 33.26 86.41 -78.56
N GLU A 253 31.96 86.61 -78.35
CA GLU A 253 31.22 87.70 -78.99
C GLU A 253 31.72 89.07 -78.53
N GLY A 254 31.98 89.26 -77.24
CA GLY A 254 32.59 90.46 -76.69
C GLY A 254 34.00 90.73 -77.23
N ARG A 255 34.81 89.68 -77.44
CA ARG A 255 36.13 89.77 -78.10
C ARG A 255 36.00 90.18 -79.57
N ARG A 256 35.01 89.66 -80.30
CA ARG A 256 34.73 90.06 -81.69
C ARG A 256 34.27 91.52 -81.77
N ALA A 257 33.32 91.92 -80.94
CA ALA A 257 32.85 93.31 -80.87
C ALA A 257 33.99 94.28 -80.50
N LEU A 258 34.91 93.88 -79.60
CA LEU A 258 36.08 94.69 -79.27
C LEU A 258 37.12 94.74 -80.40
N ALA A 259 37.23 93.70 -81.24
CA ALA A 259 38.06 93.70 -82.43
C ALA A 259 37.47 94.60 -83.54
N GLU A 260 36.17 94.49 -83.80
CA GLU A 260 35.42 95.35 -84.72
C GLU A 260 35.47 96.82 -84.30
N GLN A 261 35.33 97.11 -82.99
CA GLN A 261 35.52 98.47 -82.46
C GLN A 261 36.96 98.98 -82.61
N ARG A 262 37.97 98.09 -82.64
CA ARG A 262 39.37 98.48 -82.91
C ARG A 262 39.59 98.79 -84.38
N GLU A 263 39.06 98.00 -85.32
CA GLU A 263 39.12 98.32 -86.75
C GLU A 263 38.43 99.67 -87.05
N LEU A 264 37.23 99.90 -86.48
CA LEU A 264 36.53 101.18 -86.56
C LEU A 264 37.33 102.35 -85.94
N SER A 265 38.11 102.10 -84.89
CA SER A 265 38.98 103.10 -84.25
C SER A 265 40.21 103.43 -85.09
N GLU A 266 40.84 102.43 -85.72
CA GLU A 266 41.97 102.63 -86.64
C GLU A 266 41.51 103.34 -87.93
N GLU A 267 40.35 102.97 -88.49
CA GLU A 267 39.75 103.67 -89.63
C GLU A 267 39.42 105.13 -89.29
N ALA A 268 38.83 105.40 -88.12
CA ALA A 268 38.58 106.76 -87.64
C ALA A 268 39.88 107.57 -87.45
N GLN A 269 40.97 106.96 -86.97
CA GLN A 269 42.28 107.63 -86.84
C GLN A 269 42.90 107.98 -88.20
N LEU A 270 42.76 107.10 -89.20
CA LEU A 270 43.15 107.40 -90.59
C LEU A 270 42.32 108.56 -91.15
N GLN A 271 41.02 108.61 -90.86
CA GLN A 271 40.12 109.68 -91.27
C GLN A 271 40.47 111.04 -90.61
N VAL A 272 40.82 111.04 -89.32
CA VAL A 272 41.33 112.22 -88.59
C VAL A 272 42.67 112.70 -89.15
N THR A 273 43.55 111.78 -89.57
CA THR A 273 44.82 112.11 -90.24
C THR A 273 44.59 112.80 -91.59
N LEU A 274 43.60 112.33 -92.36
CA LEU A 274 43.20 112.93 -93.63
C LEU A 274 42.57 114.33 -93.45
N LEU A 275 41.68 114.50 -92.47
CA LEU A 275 41.04 115.77 -92.13
C LEU A 275 42.04 116.84 -91.67
N ASN A 276 43.03 116.48 -90.85
CA ASN A 276 44.09 117.43 -90.44
C ASN A 276 44.90 117.95 -91.64
N ARG A 277 45.10 117.13 -92.67
CA ARG A 277 45.79 117.54 -93.91
C ARG A 277 44.95 118.50 -94.76
N GLN A 278 43.62 118.45 -94.67
CA GLN A 278 42.70 119.38 -95.33
C GLN A 278 42.58 120.72 -94.55
N LEU A 279 42.56 120.66 -93.21
CA LEU A 279 42.55 121.83 -92.32
C LEU A 279 43.77 122.75 -92.52
N ALA A 280 44.92 122.20 -92.90
CA ALA A 280 46.11 122.99 -93.23
C ALA A 280 45.94 123.86 -94.49
N ALA A 281 45.16 123.42 -95.48
CA ALA A 281 44.94 124.16 -96.74
C ALA A 281 43.93 125.31 -96.58
N LEU A 282 42.87 125.11 -95.79
CA LEU A 282 41.83 126.10 -95.54
C LEU A 282 42.31 127.31 -94.71
N ARG A 283 43.30 127.11 -93.81
CA ARG A 283 43.87 128.19 -93.00
C ARG A 283 44.53 129.30 -93.84
N THR A 284 45.01 128.99 -95.03
CA THR A 284 45.62 129.98 -95.94
C THR A 284 44.58 130.83 -96.67
N GLN A 285 43.33 130.38 -96.77
CA GLN A 285 42.24 131.11 -97.45
C GLN A 285 41.42 131.99 -96.50
N LEU A 286 41.34 131.64 -95.22
CA LEU A 286 40.63 132.42 -94.20
C LEU A 286 41.37 133.69 -93.73
N ALA A 287 42.58 133.95 -94.22
CA ALA A 287 43.35 135.16 -93.91
C ALA A 287 43.00 136.39 -94.77
N GLN A 288 42.04 136.29 -95.70
CA GLN A 288 41.71 137.35 -96.67
C GLN A 288 40.24 137.79 -96.68
N LEU A 289 39.41 137.34 -95.72
CA LEU A 289 37.95 137.50 -95.82
C LEU A 289 37.20 137.70 -94.48
N SER A 290 37.88 138.19 -93.44
CA SER A 290 37.24 138.57 -92.17
C SER A 290 37.87 139.83 -91.51
N GLU A 291 38.27 140.80 -92.34
CA GLU A 291 38.56 142.19 -91.90
C GLU A 291 37.28 143.06 -91.89
N ALA A 292 36.12 142.47 -92.23
CA ALA A 292 34.81 143.13 -92.24
C ALA A 292 33.82 142.43 -91.31
N LEU A 293 33.23 143.19 -90.38
CA LEU A 293 32.21 142.81 -89.39
C LEU A 293 32.64 141.63 -88.48
N GLU A 294 33.06 141.82 -87.22
CA GLU A 294 32.82 142.92 -86.27
C GLU A 294 31.34 143.22 -85.98
N LEU A 295 30.95 143.15 -84.70
CA LEU A 295 29.58 143.30 -84.14
C LEU A 295 28.50 142.32 -84.64
N SER A 296 28.44 141.14 -84.01
CA SER A 296 27.29 140.81 -83.15
C SER A 296 27.70 139.79 -82.08
N GLU A 297 27.34 140.03 -80.81
CA GLU A 297 28.06 139.46 -79.66
C GLU A 297 27.29 138.43 -78.81
N GLN A 298 28.03 137.38 -78.39
CA GLN A 298 28.03 136.73 -77.06
C GLN A 298 26.84 135.85 -76.55
N LYS A 299 27.25 134.71 -75.92
CA LYS A 299 26.70 134.02 -74.72
C LYS A 299 25.41 133.17 -74.81
N ASN A 300 25.23 132.06 -74.06
CA ASN A 300 26.18 131.12 -73.38
C ASN A 300 25.47 129.84 -72.84
N VAL A 301 26.21 128.71 -72.72
CA VAL A 301 26.33 127.70 -71.60
C VAL A 301 25.09 127.31 -70.74
N GLU A 302 24.82 126.04 -70.32
CA GLU A 302 25.10 124.65 -70.82
C GLU A 302 24.48 123.57 -69.87
N GLN A 303 24.52 122.26 -70.26
CA GLN A 303 24.54 121.00 -69.42
C GLN A 303 23.32 120.65 -68.50
N GLU A 304 22.61 119.50 -68.65
CA GLU A 304 22.82 118.11 -68.13
C GLU A 304 22.41 117.86 -66.63
N VAL A 305 22.24 116.66 -66.01
CA VAL A 305 21.74 115.27 -66.25
C VAL A 305 22.00 114.48 -64.90
N GLN A 306 21.50 113.31 -64.42
CA GLN A 306 20.70 112.11 -64.79
C GLN A 306 20.16 111.41 -63.48
N ILE A 307 19.55 110.20 -63.55
CA ILE A 307 19.44 109.16 -62.44
C ILE A 307 18.48 109.48 -61.25
N ALA A 308 17.86 108.58 -60.45
CA ALA A 308 17.32 107.18 -60.49
C ALA A 308 16.28 107.04 -59.31
N ASP A 309 15.49 105.99 -58.98
CA ASP A 309 15.43 104.51 -59.14
C ASP A 309 16.38 103.65 -58.25
N LEU A 310 16.03 102.48 -57.65
CA LEU A 310 14.79 101.64 -57.63
C LEU A 310 14.76 100.66 -56.40
N GLY A 311 13.62 100.03 -56.03
CA GLY A 311 13.58 98.70 -55.35
C GLY A 311 12.75 98.50 -54.05
N LYS A 312 12.02 97.37 -53.89
CA LYS A 312 11.21 97.05 -52.68
C LYS A 312 10.80 95.55 -52.53
N ARG A 313 11.13 94.92 -51.38
CA ARG A 313 10.55 93.64 -50.83
C ARG A 313 10.80 92.33 -51.61
N LEU A 314 10.56 91.12 -51.08
CA LEU A 314 10.69 90.55 -49.71
C LEU A 314 10.39 89.04 -49.81
N ASN A 315 11.34 88.17 -49.47
CA ASN A 315 11.07 86.72 -49.31
C ASN A 315 10.84 86.37 -47.84
N VAL A 316 9.92 85.43 -47.59
CA VAL A 316 9.68 84.83 -46.27
C VAL A 316 10.29 83.43 -46.26
N ALA A 317 11.18 83.17 -45.30
CA ALA A 317 11.74 81.84 -45.07
C ALA A 317 10.77 80.97 -44.24
N LEU A 318 10.77 79.67 -44.51
CA LEU A 318 9.91 78.67 -43.85
C LEU A 318 10.41 78.32 -42.44
N ALA A 319 9.51 78.19 -41.47
CA ALA A 319 9.85 77.71 -40.13
C ALA A 319 8.73 76.87 -39.48
N SER A 320 9.11 75.71 -38.95
CA SER A 320 8.33 74.77 -38.12
C SER A 320 7.14 74.02 -38.78
N LYS A 321 7.24 72.68 -38.78
CA LYS A 321 6.10 71.75 -38.97
C LYS A 321 6.20 70.58 -37.96
N VAL A 322 6.19 70.92 -36.67
CA VAL A 322 5.93 69.96 -35.58
C VAL A 322 4.43 69.60 -35.58
N GLN A 323 4.08 68.46 -34.96
CA GLN A 323 2.74 67.84 -34.89
C GLN A 323 2.24 67.17 -36.18
N GLU A 324 2.45 65.84 -36.27
CA GLU A 324 1.52 64.93 -36.98
C GLU A 324 1.60 63.45 -36.52
N LEU A 325 1.67 63.17 -35.21
CA LEU A 325 1.55 61.78 -34.69
C LEU A 325 0.95 61.64 -33.27
N ALA A 326 0.38 62.72 -32.71
CA ALA A 326 -0.20 62.74 -31.35
C ALA A 326 -1.70 63.09 -31.30
N ARG A 327 -2.34 63.31 -32.46
CA ARG A 327 -3.67 63.93 -32.56
C ARG A 327 -4.81 62.91 -32.39
N TYR A 328 -4.77 61.79 -33.10
CA TYR A 328 -5.86 60.79 -33.11
C TYR A 328 -6.12 60.13 -31.75
N ARG A 329 -5.06 59.76 -30.99
CA ARG A 329 -5.21 59.15 -29.66
C ARG A 329 -5.96 60.04 -28.66
N SER A 330 -5.87 61.36 -28.83
CA SER A 330 -6.41 62.33 -27.87
C SER A 330 -7.91 62.63 -28.11
N GLU A 331 -8.37 62.61 -29.37
CA GLU A 331 -9.81 62.80 -29.67
C GLU A 331 -10.63 61.52 -29.43
N PHE A 332 -10.08 60.34 -29.76
CA PHE A 332 -10.77 59.06 -29.59
C PHE A 332 -11.11 58.76 -28.12
N PHE A 333 -10.11 58.79 -27.22
CA PHE A 333 -10.33 58.57 -25.79
C PHE A 333 -11.08 59.72 -25.11
N GLY A 334 -11.08 60.93 -25.69
CA GLY A 334 -11.88 62.06 -25.21
C GLY A 334 -13.38 61.77 -25.24
N ARG A 335 -13.92 61.45 -26.43
CA ARG A 335 -15.35 61.16 -26.62
C ARG A 335 -15.79 59.92 -25.83
N LEU A 336 -14.96 58.88 -25.79
CA LEU A 336 -15.25 57.65 -25.04
C LEU A 336 -15.39 57.91 -23.53
N ARG A 337 -14.54 58.78 -22.96
CA ARG A 337 -14.58 59.16 -21.54
C ARG A 337 -15.85 59.96 -21.20
N GLU A 338 -16.33 60.78 -22.13
CA GLU A 338 -17.55 61.58 -21.99
C GLU A 338 -18.80 60.70 -21.96
N ILE A 339 -18.85 59.64 -22.77
CA ILE A 339 -19.95 58.67 -22.82
C ILE A 339 -19.98 57.74 -21.59
N LEU A 340 -18.82 57.32 -21.08
CA LEU A 340 -18.71 56.33 -20.00
C LEU A 340 -18.55 56.91 -18.59
N GLY A 341 -18.21 58.19 -18.44
CA GLY A 341 -17.80 58.79 -17.17
C GLY A 341 -18.89 58.93 -16.09
N ASN A 342 -20.16 58.64 -16.39
CA ASN A 342 -21.31 59.04 -15.55
C ASN A 342 -22.12 57.84 -15.01
N ARG A 343 -21.48 56.68 -14.76
CA ARG A 343 -22.11 55.48 -14.18
C ARG A 343 -21.36 55.01 -12.93
N GLN A 344 -22.10 54.74 -11.85
CA GLN A 344 -21.54 54.43 -10.53
C GLN A 344 -20.88 53.04 -10.44
N ASP A 345 -21.23 52.13 -11.35
CA ASP A 345 -20.83 50.71 -11.35
C ASP A 345 -19.38 50.46 -11.81
N ILE A 346 -18.66 51.46 -12.35
CA ILE A 346 -17.37 51.27 -13.05
C ILE A 346 -16.31 52.28 -12.57
N ARG A 347 -15.12 51.79 -12.19
CA ARG A 347 -13.97 52.63 -11.85
C ARG A 347 -13.01 52.76 -13.04
N ILE A 348 -12.89 53.97 -13.57
CA ILE A 348 -11.98 54.32 -14.67
C ILE A 348 -10.60 54.68 -14.10
N VAL A 349 -9.53 54.05 -14.61
CA VAL A 349 -8.14 54.35 -14.24
C VAL A 349 -7.31 54.49 -15.52
N GLY A 350 -6.97 55.74 -15.87
CA GLY A 350 -6.28 56.03 -17.14
C GLY A 350 -7.14 55.67 -18.35
N ASP A 351 -6.68 54.71 -19.15
CA ASP A 351 -7.37 54.15 -20.32
C ASP A 351 -7.96 52.74 -20.08
N ARG A 352 -8.12 52.34 -18.80
CA ARG A 352 -8.59 51.01 -18.38
C ARG A 352 -9.82 51.10 -17.48
N PHE A 353 -10.75 50.14 -17.63
CA PHE A 353 -11.89 49.94 -16.75
C PHE A 353 -11.62 48.77 -15.80
N VAL A 354 -11.68 48.99 -14.49
CA VAL A 354 -11.22 48.01 -13.49
C VAL A 354 -12.38 47.36 -12.74
N PHE A 355 -12.47 46.03 -12.80
CA PHE A 355 -13.43 45.20 -12.07
C PHE A 355 -12.71 44.31 -11.06
N GLN A 356 -13.11 44.34 -9.78
CA GLN A 356 -12.52 43.47 -8.76
C GLN A 356 -12.92 42.00 -9.02
N SER A 357 -11.94 41.10 -9.05
CA SER A 357 -12.17 39.71 -9.47
C SER A 357 -13.08 38.94 -8.52
N GLU A 358 -13.16 39.34 -7.25
CA GLU A 358 -14.07 38.76 -6.24
C GLU A 358 -15.57 38.93 -6.58
N LEU A 359 -15.92 39.93 -7.41
CA LEU A 359 -17.29 40.13 -7.89
C LEU A 359 -17.60 39.27 -9.13
N LEU A 360 -16.58 38.75 -9.81
CA LEU A 360 -16.71 38.01 -11.07
C LEU A 360 -16.35 36.52 -10.93
N PHE A 361 -15.57 36.14 -9.92
CA PHE A 361 -15.00 34.81 -9.74
C PHE A 361 -14.90 34.44 -8.26
N ALA A 362 -15.22 33.19 -7.94
CA ALA A 362 -14.83 32.60 -6.66
C ALA A 362 -13.29 32.53 -6.51
N SER A 363 -12.80 32.48 -5.27
CA SER A 363 -11.38 32.30 -5.01
C SER A 363 -10.85 31.00 -5.64
N GLY A 364 -9.64 31.05 -6.21
CA GLY A 364 -9.04 29.94 -6.96
C GLY A 364 -9.77 29.51 -8.25
N SER A 365 -10.90 30.13 -8.62
CA SER A 365 -11.71 29.74 -9.78
C SER A 365 -11.57 30.70 -10.96
N ALA A 366 -11.66 30.16 -12.18
CA ALA A 366 -11.80 30.90 -13.44
C ALA A 366 -13.20 30.79 -14.07
N THR A 367 -14.18 30.19 -13.39
CA THR A 367 -15.59 30.18 -13.83
C THR A 367 -16.27 31.46 -13.37
N VAL A 368 -16.93 32.17 -14.29
CA VAL A 368 -17.66 33.41 -13.98
C VAL A 368 -18.81 33.09 -13.01
N ALA A 369 -18.82 33.74 -11.85
CA ALA A 369 -19.85 33.56 -10.83
C ALA A 369 -21.19 34.19 -11.26
N ASP A 370 -22.32 33.56 -10.89
CA ASP A 370 -23.64 34.03 -11.30
C ASP A 370 -23.98 35.43 -10.74
N GLU A 371 -23.39 35.80 -9.60
CA GLU A 371 -23.46 37.15 -9.00
C GLU A 371 -22.74 38.22 -9.83
N GLY A 372 -21.84 37.85 -10.74
CA GLY A 372 -21.05 38.74 -11.61
C GLY A 372 -21.52 38.78 -13.08
N ARG A 373 -22.34 37.80 -13.51
CA ARG A 373 -22.88 37.72 -14.87
C ARG A 373 -23.77 38.93 -15.24
N PRO A 374 -24.63 39.48 -14.36
CA PRO A 374 -25.41 40.69 -14.66
C PRO A 374 -24.55 41.92 -14.98
N GLN A 375 -23.41 42.07 -14.31
CA GLN A 375 -22.47 43.19 -14.45
C GLN A 375 -21.70 43.07 -15.76
N LEU A 376 -21.25 41.87 -16.12
CA LEU A 376 -20.66 41.61 -17.43
C LEU A 376 -21.69 41.74 -18.57
N ALA A 377 -22.98 41.44 -18.34
CA ALA A 377 -24.04 41.66 -19.32
C ALA A 377 -24.36 43.18 -19.50
N ARG A 378 -24.33 43.97 -18.42
CA ARG A 378 -24.36 45.45 -18.48
C ARG A 378 -23.16 46.02 -19.23
N LEU A 379 -21.97 45.45 -19.04
CA LEU A 379 -20.78 45.81 -19.79
C LEU A 379 -20.93 45.46 -21.28
N ALA A 380 -21.34 44.23 -21.62
CA ALA A 380 -21.53 43.77 -22.99
C ALA A 380 -22.56 44.60 -23.76
N SER A 381 -23.71 44.89 -23.16
CA SER A 381 -24.74 45.75 -23.76
C SER A 381 -24.26 47.20 -23.96
N THR A 382 -23.43 47.73 -23.06
CA THR A 382 -22.80 49.05 -23.22
C THR A 382 -21.74 49.04 -24.33
N LEU A 383 -20.91 47.99 -24.40
CA LEU A 383 -19.93 47.77 -25.46
C LEU A 383 -20.59 47.62 -26.83
N LYS A 384 -21.76 46.96 -26.94
CA LYS A 384 -22.53 46.89 -28.19
C LYS A 384 -23.01 48.25 -28.67
N GLY A 385 -23.47 49.11 -27.77
CA GLY A 385 -23.85 50.49 -28.12
C GLY A 385 -22.66 51.25 -28.70
N ILE A 386 -21.55 51.29 -27.96
CA ILE A 386 -20.32 51.98 -28.37
C ILE A 386 -19.75 51.41 -29.68
N ALA A 387 -19.80 50.09 -29.87
CA ALA A 387 -19.32 49.43 -31.09
C ALA A 387 -20.15 49.75 -32.35
N ALA A 388 -21.35 50.31 -32.21
CA ALA A 388 -22.13 50.84 -33.34
C ALA A 388 -21.73 52.29 -33.71
N ASP A 389 -21.16 53.05 -32.76
CA ASP A 389 -20.73 54.44 -32.94
C ASP A 389 -19.25 54.57 -33.40
N ILE A 390 -18.46 53.50 -33.31
CA ILE A 390 -17.05 53.50 -33.75
C ILE A 390 -16.97 53.30 -35.28
N PRO A 391 -16.25 54.17 -36.03
CA PRO A 391 -16.04 54.01 -37.47
C PRO A 391 -15.42 52.65 -37.86
N GLY A 392 -15.93 52.06 -38.95
CA GLY A 392 -15.57 50.71 -39.39
C GLY A 392 -14.15 50.56 -39.95
N ASP A 393 -13.51 51.68 -40.29
CA ASP A 393 -12.11 51.82 -40.70
C ASP A 393 -11.11 51.75 -39.53
N LEU A 394 -11.58 51.78 -38.27
CA LEU A 394 -10.72 51.68 -37.09
C LEU A 394 -10.53 50.21 -36.65
N GLU A 395 -9.32 49.68 -36.77
CA GLU A 395 -8.92 48.36 -36.28
C GLU A 395 -8.64 48.36 -34.77
N TRP A 396 -9.68 48.60 -33.97
CA TRP A 396 -9.65 48.47 -32.51
C TRP A 396 -9.96 47.04 -32.03
N VAL A 397 -9.38 46.66 -30.89
CA VAL A 397 -9.65 45.44 -30.12
C VAL A 397 -9.84 45.80 -28.64
N LEU A 398 -10.83 45.19 -27.98
CA LEU A 398 -10.98 45.24 -26.52
C LEU A 398 -10.18 44.09 -25.90
N ARG A 399 -9.06 44.42 -25.27
CA ARG A 399 -8.23 43.48 -24.52
C ARG A 399 -8.71 43.37 -23.07
N VAL A 400 -8.85 42.14 -22.60
CA VAL A 400 -9.23 41.78 -21.24
C VAL A 400 -7.99 41.29 -20.51
N ASP A 401 -7.53 42.08 -19.56
CA ASP A 401 -6.28 41.90 -18.81
C ASP A 401 -6.61 41.29 -17.43
N GLY A 402 -6.27 40.01 -17.24
CA GLY A 402 -6.45 39.28 -15.99
C GLY A 402 -5.23 39.41 -15.08
N HIS A 403 -5.47 39.60 -13.77
CA HIS A 403 -4.42 39.73 -12.77
C HIS A 403 -4.75 38.96 -11.47
N THR A 404 -3.71 38.58 -10.73
CA THR A 404 -3.78 38.01 -9.38
C THR A 404 -3.10 38.91 -8.36
N ASP A 405 -3.23 38.56 -7.08
CA ASP A 405 -2.27 39.00 -6.06
C ASP A 405 -1.05 38.06 -6.00
N ARG A 406 -0.13 38.33 -5.06
CA ARG A 406 1.16 37.65 -4.93
C ARG A 406 1.10 36.29 -4.21
N ALA A 407 -0.07 35.86 -3.72
CA ALA A 407 -0.20 34.54 -3.14
C ALA A 407 0.00 33.47 -4.23
N PRO A 408 0.85 32.45 -4.01
CA PRO A 408 1.06 31.41 -5.00
C PRO A 408 -0.15 30.47 -5.05
N ILE A 409 -0.75 30.30 -6.23
CA ILE A 409 -1.62 29.15 -6.52
C ILE A 409 -0.81 28.05 -7.17
N ASN A 410 -1.02 26.80 -6.75
CA ASN A 410 -0.57 25.61 -7.45
C ASN A 410 -1.66 24.53 -7.29
N THR A 411 -2.38 24.26 -8.36
CA THR A 411 -3.50 23.31 -8.42
C THR A 411 -3.50 22.60 -9.77
N ALA A 412 -4.13 21.42 -9.85
CA ALA A 412 -4.22 20.67 -11.11
C ALA A 412 -4.97 21.41 -12.25
N ALA A 413 -5.75 22.46 -11.94
CA ALA A 413 -6.40 23.32 -12.93
C ALA A 413 -5.60 24.59 -13.24
N PHE A 414 -4.87 25.13 -12.25
CA PHE A 414 -4.05 26.33 -12.35
C PHE A 414 -2.71 26.09 -11.63
N PRO A 415 -1.66 25.63 -12.35
CA PRO A 415 -0.34 25.37 -11.78
C PRO A 415 0.37 26.63 -11.26
N SER A 416 0.06 27.81 -11.84
CA SER A 416 0.52 29.11 -11.37
C SER A 416 -0.55 30.20 -11.55
N ASN A 417 -0.21 31.41 -11.10
CA ASN A 417 -1.00 32.62 -11.30
C ASN A 417 -1.11 33.04 -12.78
N TRP A 418 -0.20 32.63 -13.66
CA TRP A 418 -0.32 32.89 -15.10
C TRP A 418 -1.52 32.15 -15.71
N GLU A 419 -1.72 30.87 -15.36
CA GLU A 419 -2.87 30.11 -15.83
C GLU A 419 -4.17 30.63 -15.21
N LEU A 420 -4.19 30.95 -13.90
CA LEU A 420 -5.39 31.50 -13.25
C LEU A 420 -5.80 32.86 -13.85
N SER A 421 -4.85 33.77 -14.06
CA SER A 421 -5.12 35.09 -14.64
C SER A 421 -5.56 35.00 -16.10
N THR A 422 -4.88 34.19 -16.90
CA THR A 422 -5.21 33.96 -18.32
C THR A 422 -6.57 33.28 -18.46
N ALA A 423 -6.86 32.23 -17.69
CA ALA A 423 -8.13 31.54 -17.72
C ALA A 423 -9.30 32.46 -17.33
N ARG A 424 -9.13 33.32 -16.32
CA ARG A 424 -10.14 34.33 -15.94
C ARG A 424 -10.40 35.32 -17.07
N ALA A 425 -9.36 35.85 -17.71
CA ALA A 425 -9.50 36.74 -18.87
C ALA A 425 -10.22 36.05 -20.05
N VAL A 426 -9.86 34.80 -20.35
CA VAL A 426 -10.51 33.98 -21.39
C VAL A 426 -11.97 33.71 -21.06
N SER A 427 -12.33 33.43 -19.81
CA SER A 427 -13.73 33.23 -19.39
C SER A 427 -14.57 34.50 -19.53
N VAL A 428 -14.02 35.68 -19.23
CA VAL A 428 -14.69 36.96 -19.52
C VAL A 428 -14.88 37.15 -21.03
N VAL A 429 -13.84 36.90 -21.85
CA VAL A 429 -13.94 37.01 -23.32
C VAL A 429 -15.00 36.07 -23.87
N LYS A 430 -15.03 34.80 -23.43
CA LYS A 430 -16.07 33.83 -23.80
C LYS A 430 -17.47 34.34 -23.44
N PHE A 431 -17.66 34.84 -22.23
CA PHE A 431 -18.93 35.43 -21.82
C PHE A 431 -19.32 36.65 -22.67
N LEU A 432 -18.38 37.53 -23.04
CA LEU A 432 -18.67 38.65 -23.96
C LEU A 432 -19.06 38.17 -25.37
N VAL A 433 -18.47 37.07 -25.86
CA VAL A 433 -18.88 36.42 -27.12
C VAL A 433 -20.26 35.78 -27.01
N GLU A 434 -20.59 35.11 -25.89
CA GLU A 434 -21.94 34.60 -25.59
C GLU A 434 -22.99 35.73 -25.55
N GLN A 435 -22.62 36.89 -24.98
CA GLN A 435 -23.45 38.10 -25.03
C GLN A 435 -23.50 38.73 -26.43
N GLY A 436 -22.74 38.24 -27.42
CA GLY A 436 -22.78 38.65 -28.82
C GLY A 436 -21.87 39.81 -29.20
N ILE A 437 -20.73 39.99 -28.54
CA ILE A 437 -19.62 40.81 -29.04
C ILE A 437 -18.82 39.98 -30.06
N PRO A 438 -18.42 40.54 -31.24
CA PRO A 438 -17.60 39.81 -32.20
C PRO A 438 -16.26 39.37 -31.60
N ALA A 439 -15.92 38.08 -31.72
CA ALA A 439 -14.67 37.53 -31.19
C ALA A 439 -13.42 38.19 -31.80
N SER A 440 -13.48 38.69 -33.04
CA SER A 440 -12.41 39.45 -33.69
C SER A 440 -12.14 40.83 -33.08
N ARG A 441 -13.03 41.35 -32.22
CA ARG A 441 -12.86 42.59 -31.47
C ARG A 441 -12.48 42.34 -30.00
N LEU A 442 -12.11 41.10 -29.64
CA LEU A 442 -11.77 40.70 -28.27
C LEU A 442 -10.41 40.00 -28.20
N ALA A 443 -9.63 40.32 -27.18
CA ALA A 443 -8.41 39.61 -26.82
C ALA A 443 -8.37 39.34 -25.31
N ALA A 444 -7.71 38.26 -24.89
CA ALA A 444 -7.48 37.92 -23.48
C ALA A 444 -5.98 37.92 -23.19
N THR A 445 -5.58 38.37 -22.01
CA THR A 445 -4.18 38.36 -21.57
C THR A 445 -4.13 38.16 -20.06
N GLY A 446 -3.34 37.19 -19.57
CA GLY A 446 -3.00 37.08 -18.15
C GLY A 446 -1.67 37.77 -17.86
N PHE A 447 -1.54 38.36 -16.67
CA PHE A 447 -0.32 39.01 -16.18
C PHE A 447 0.17 38.48 -14.82
N GLY A 448 -0.51 37.47 -14.26
CA GLY A 448 -0.27 36.97 -12.91
C GLY A 448 -0.23 38.09 -11.86
N GLU A 449 0.72 37.97 -10.93
CA GLU A 449 1.05 38.95 -9.90
C GLU A 449 1.95 40.09 -10.40
N PHE A 450 2.54 39.97 -11.60
CA PHE A 450 3.68 40.77 -12.07
C PHE A 450 3.34 42.21 -12.47
N GLN A 451 2.07 42.60 -12.36
CA GLN A 451 1.61 43.98 -12.47
C GLN A 451 0.69 44.33 -11.28
N PRO A 452 1.22 44.59 -10.07
CA PRO A 452 0.39 45.01 -8.94
C PRO A 452 -0.08 46.47 -9.09
N LEU A 453 -1.34 46.74 -8.75
CA LEU A 453 -1.86 48.10 -8.54
C LEU A 453 -1.56 48.62 -7.13
N ASP A 454 -1.25 47.73 -6.20
CA ASP A 454 -0.93 48.04 -4.81
C ASP A 454 0.27 47.21 -4.34
N GLY A 455 1.33 47.89 -3.89
CA GLY A 455 2.55 47.27 -3.37
C GLY A 455 2.40 46.69 -1.96
N GLY A 456 1.27 46.92 -1.28
CA GLY A 456 0.96 46.39 0.04
C GLY A 456 0.98 44.85 0.10
N GLY A 457 1.41 44.33 1.25
CA GLY A 457 1.43 42.90 1.57
C GLY A 457 0.22 42.44 2.38
N ASP A 458 -0.89 43.21 2.35
CA ASP A 458 -2.10 42.97 3.12
C ASP A 458 -3.28 42.55 2.23
N GLU A 459 -4.34 42.07 2.85
CA GLU A 459 -5.54 41.59 2.15
C GLU A 459 -6.30 42.71 1.40
N ILE A 460 -6.06 43.98 1.75
CA ILE A 460 -6.59 45.14 1.03
C ILE A 460 -5.86 45.29 -0.31
N ALA A 461 -4.53 45.29 -0.30
CA ALA A 461 -3.72 45.29 -1.52
C ALA A 461 -3.96 44.03 -2.36
N TYR A 462 -4.14 42.86 -1.75
CA TYR A 462 -4.42 41.62 -2.48
C TYR A 462 -5.79 41.69 -3.19
N ARG A 463 -6.86 42.11 -2.52
CA ARG A 463 -8.17 42.40 -3.16
C ARG A 463 -8.07 43.42 -4.30
N ARG A 464 -7.17 44.41 -4.20
CA ARG A 464 -6.92 45.39 -5.27
C ARG A 464 -6.14 44.81 -6.45
N ASN A 465 -5.23 43.87 -6.20
CA ASN A 465 -4.41 43.21 -7.22
C ASN A 465 -5.15 42.08 -7.95
N ARG A 466 -6.09 41.40 -7.27
CA ARG A 466 -7.09 40.50 -7.87
C ARG A 466 -8.16 41.29 -8.66
N ARG A 467 -7.85 41.67 -9.90
CA ARG A 467 -8.79 42.39 -10.78
C ARG A 467 -8.75 41.91 -12.24
N ILE A 468 -9.82 42.21 -12.96
CA ILE A 468 -9.87 42.21 -14.43
C ILE A 468 -9.85 43.68 -14.88
N GLU A 469 -8.98 44.01 -15.83
CA GLU A 469 -8.94 45.33 -16.45
C GLU A 469 -9.34 45.22 -17.92
N PHE A 470 -10.21 46.11 -18.40
CA PHE A 470 -10.60 46.19 -19.82
C PHE A 470 -9.91 47.38 -20.46
N LYS A 471 -9.15 47.15 -21.53
CA LYS A 471 -8.38 48.17 -22.26
C LYS A 471 -8.73 48.12 -23.74
N LEU A 472 -9.02 49.26 -24.35
CA LEU A 472 -9.06 49.35 -25.81
C LEU A 472 -7.64 49.54 -26.35
N THR A 473 -7.30 48.76 -27.37
CA THR A 473 -6.02 48.83 -28.09
C THR A 473 -6.29 48.88 -29.59
N GLU A 474 -5.33 49.40 -30.34
CA GLU A 474 -5.19 49.11 -31.76
C GLU A 474 -4.75 47.63 -31.93
N ARG A 475 -5.06 47.04 -33.09
CA ARG A 475 -4.92 45.62 -33.40
C ARG A 475 -3.51 45.19 -33.79
#